data_AF-A0A7Y7NNG0-F1
#
_entry.id   AF-A0A7Y7NNG0-F1
#
_cell.length_a   1.000
_cell.length_b   1.000
_cell.length_c   1.000
_cell.angle_alpha   90.00
_cell.angle_beta   90.00
_cell.angle_gamma   90.00
#
_symmetry.space_group_name_H-M   'P 1'
#
loop_
_entity.id
_entity.type
_entity.pdbx_description
1 polymer ?
#
loop_
_entity_poly.entity_id
_entity_poly.type
_entity_poly.pdbx_seq_one_letter_code
_entity_poly.pdbx_strand_id
1 'polypeptide(L)' 'MKTKNTEDVSPFMSAKEIASLLRCSRSSVSRIADRQRFTRLFLGSGERGMVRYMRSDIEKYLSKRTHKPAAAR' A
#
# COMPACT_ATOMS: atom_id res chain seq x y z
N MET A 1 6.65 22.30 21.56
CA MET A 1 7.35 21.61 20.47
C MET A 1 7.06 20.12 20.57
N LYS A 2 6.29 19.53 19.66
CA LYS A 2 5.94 18.09 19.70
C LYS A 2 6.91 17.32 18.83
N THR A 3 7.81 16.59 19.47
CA THR A 3 8.68 15.57 18.88
C THR A 3 7.81 14.53 18.16
N LYS A 4 7.88 14.50 16.83
CA LYS A 4 7.32 13.40 16.05
C LYS A 4 8.26 12.22 16.23
N ASN A 5 7.88 11.25 17.07
CA ASN A 5 8.57 9.97 17.18
C ASN A 5 8.69 9.34 15.78
N THR A 6 9.91 9.01 15.40
CA THR A 6 10.30 8.46 14.09
C THR A 6 10.04 6.96 13.99
N GLU A 7 9.36 6.31 14.95
CA GLU A 7 9.36 4.84 15.07
C GLU A 7 7.98 4.18 15.21
N ASP A 8 6.88 4.87 14.94
CA ASP A 8 5.54 4.24 14.87
C ASP A 8 5.07 4.14 13.42
N VAL A 9 5.86 3.42 12.62
CA VAL A 9 5.44 3.02 11.29
C VAL A 9 4.28 2.03 11.46
N SER A 10 3.05 2.52 11.30
CA SER A 10 1.87 1.67 11.34
C SER A 10 2.04 0.47 10.40
N PRO A 11 1.79 -0.77 10.88
CA PRO A 11 1.96 -1.98 10.05
C PRO A 11 0.94 -2.06 8.91
N PHE A 12 -0.02 -1.13 8.87
CA PHE A 12 -1.06 -1.04 7.88
C PHE A 12 -1.02 0.31 7.15
N MET A 13 -1.27 0.28 5.84
CA MET A 13 -1.40 1.45 4.98
C MET A 13 -2.81 1.56 4.40
N SER A 14 -3.32 2.78 4.26
CA SER A 14 -4.57 3.04 3.56
C SER A 14 -4.40 2.98 2.04
N ALA A 15 -5.50 2.74 1.32
CA ALA A 15 -5.49 2.77 -0.14
C ALA A 15 -4.98 4.12 -0.72
N LYS A 16 -5.24 5.22 0.00
CA LYS A 16 -4.81 6.57 -0.39
C LYS A 16 -3.29 6.72 -0.31
N GLU A 17 -2.67 6.25 0.77
CA GLU A 17 -1.21 6.31 0.93
C GLU A 17 -0.51 5.46 -0.14
N ILE A 18 -1.04 4.26 -0.40
CA ILE A 18 -0.50 3.36 -1.42
C ILE A 18 -0.64 3.97 -2.83
N ALA A 19 -1.78 4.61 -3.11
CA ALA A 19 -2.01 5.32 -4.37
C ALA A 19 -0.98 6.43 -4.59
N SER A 20 -0.69 7.22 -3.55
CA SER A 20 0.35 8.25 -3.59
C SER A 20 1.75 7.66 -3.80
N LEU A 21 2.08 6.56 -3.12
CA LEU A 21 3.38 5.87 -3.27
C LEU A 21 3.57 5.29 -4.68
N LEU A 22 2.55 4.64 -5.23
CA LEU A 22 2.61 4.01 -6.53
C LEU A 22 2.34 4.97 -7.70
N ARG A 23 1.96 6.22 -7.39
CA ARG A 23 1.49 7.24 -8.35
C ARG A 23 0.38 6.71 -9.24
N CYS A 24 -0.64 6.09 -8.64
CA CYS A 24 -1.78 5.52 -9.35
C CYS A 24 -3.10 5.87 -8.66
N SER A 25 -4.23 5.60 -9.32
CA SER A 25 -5.55 5.82 -8.72
C SER A 25 -5.88 4.78 -7.66
N ARG A 26 -6.80 5.12 -6.75
CA ARG A 26 -7.29 4.19 -5.70
C ARG A 26 -7.85 2.89 -6.29
N SER A 27 -8.57 2.96 -7.41
CA SER A 27 -9.10 1.78 -8.11
C SER A 27 -7.98 0.88 -8.65
N SER A 28 -6.88 1.47 -9.12
CA SER A 28 -5.68 0.72 -9.51
C SER A 28 -5.03 0.03 -8.31
N VAL A 29 -4.98 0.67 -7.14
CA VAL A 29 -4.51 0.02 -5.91
C VAL A 29 -5.32 -1.23 -5.59
N SER A 30 -6.67 -1.14 -5.67
CA SER A 30 -7.53 -2.31 -5.45
C SER A 30 -7.18 -3.45 -6.41
N ARG A 31 -7.11 -3.16 -7.72
CA ARG A 31 -6.76 -4.14 -8.76
C ARG A 31 -5.37 -4.77 -8.53
N ILE A 32 -4.38 -3.97 -8.13
CA ILE A 32 -3.04 -4.46 -7.81
C ILE A 32 -3.10 -5.38 -6.59
N ALA A 33 -3.82 -4.96 -5.54
CA ALA A 33 -3.98 -5.75 -4.34
C ALA A 33 -4.71 -7.07 -4.61
N ASP A 34 -5.69 -7.11 -5.51
CA ASP A 34 -6.36 -8.36 -5.93
C ASP A 34 -5.38 -9.27 -6.67
N ARG A 35 -4.66 -8.72 -7.66
CA ARG A 35 -3.69 -9.47 -8.49
C ARG A 35 -2.51 -10.02 -7.68
N GLN A 36 -2.01 -9.24 -6.73
CA GLN A 36 -0.86 -9.60 -5.90
C GLN A 36 -1.26 -10.28 -4.59
N ARG A 37 -2.57 -10.48 -4.37
CA ARG A 37 -3.14 -11.06 -3.14
C ARG A 37 -2.62 -10.40 -1.87
N PHE A 38 -2.62 -9.07 -1.83
CA PHE A 38 -2.22 -8.33 -0.62
C PHE A 38 -3.16 -8.63 0.55
N THR A 39 -2.59 -8.69 1.75
CA THR A 39 -3.36 -8.87 2.97
C THR A 39 -4.17 -7.61 3.26
N ARG A 40 -5.49 -7.79 3.45
CA ARG A 40 -6.45 -6.71 3.69
C ARG A 40 -7.06 -6.83 5.08
N LEU A 41 -7.09 -5.71 5.79
CA LEU A 41 -7.84 -5.56 7.03
C LEU A 41 -9.06 -4.68 6.76
N PHE A 42 -10.24 -5.25 6.97
CA PHE A 42 -11.51 -4.54 6.86
C PHE A 42 -11.89 -4.01 8.24
N LEU A 43 -11.93 -2.69 8.37
CA LEU A 43 -12.31 -1.98 9.59
C LEU A 43 -13.75 -1.47 9.44
N GLY A 44 -14.65 -2.01 10.26
CA GLY A 44 -16.07 -1.69 10.20
C GLY A 44 -16.81 -2.47 9.10
N SER A 45 -18.13 -2.23 9.01
CA SER A 45 -19.05 -2.93 8.11
C SER A 45 -19.85 -1.95 7.25
N GLY A 46 -20.34 -2.42 6.11
CA GLY A 46 -21.16 -1.61 5.18
C GLY A 46 -20.37 -0.59 4.36
N GLU A 47 -21.07 0.38 3.77
CA GLU A 47 -20.52 1.37 2.83
C GLU A 47 -19.43 2.28 3.43
N ARG A 48 -19.40 2.40 4.76
CA ARG A 48 -18.40 3.19 5.50
C ARG A 48 -17.21 2.37 5.99
N GLY A 49 -17.16 1.07 5.68
CA GLY A 49 -16.03 0.21 5.99
C GLY A 49 -14.74 0.74 5.37
N MET A 50 -13.64 0.71 6.13
CA MET A 50 -12.33 1.13 5.66
C MET A 50 -11.45 -0.09 5.39
N VAL A 51 -10.80 -0.12 4.24
CA VAL A 51 -9.80 -1.15 3.92
C VAL A 51 -8.41 -0.61 4.20
N ARG A 52 -7.65 -1.33 5.01
CA ARG A 52 -6.21 -1.16 5.14
C ARG A 52 -5.47 -2.36 4.59
N TYR A 53 -4.23 -2.14 4.17
CA TYR A 53 -3.38 -3.18 3.59
C TYR A 53 -2.11 -3.33 4.41
N MET A 54 -1.60 -4.55 4.50
CA MET A 54 -0.38 -4.83 5.27
C MET A 54 0.83 -4.20 4.58
N ARG A 55 1.55 -3.34 5.30
CA ARG A 55 2.67 -2.56 4.77
C ARG A 55 3.75 -3.44 4.14
N SER A 56 4.07 -4.56 4.79
CA SER A 56 5.08 -5.51 4.31
C SER A 56 4.78 -6.07 2.91
N ASP A 57 3.50 -6.24 2.54
CA ASP A 57 3.14 -6.71 1.20
C ASP A 57 3.39 -5.63 0.14
N ILE A 58 3.15 -4.37 0.49
CA ILE A 58 3.39 -3.22 -0.39
C ILE A 58 4.88 -3.01 -0.58
N GLU A 59 5.68 -3.10 0.49
CA GLU A 59 7.13 -3.02 0.44
C GLU A 59 7.71 -4.13 -0.43
N LYS A 60 7.27 -5.39 -0.24
CA LYS A 60 7.66 -6.52 -1.10
C LYS A 60 7.32 -6.27 -2.58
N TYR A 61 6.14 -5.71 -2.86
CA TYR A 61 5.73 -5.39 -4.22
C TYR A 61 6.58 -4.27 -4.83
N LEU A 62 6.88 -3.22 -4.06
CA LEU A 62 7.73 -2.12 -4.49
C LEU A 62 9.14 -2.60 -4.81
N SER A 63 9.75 -3.42 -3.94
CA SER A 63 11.06 -4.02 -4.18
C SER A 63 11.08 -4.84 -5.48
N LYS A 64 10.06 -5.67 -5.73
CA LYS A 64 9.92 -6.43 -6.98
C LYS A 64 9.78 -5.51 -8.20
N ARG A 65 9.08 -4.39 -8.06
CA ARG A 65 8.84 -3.42 -9.14
C ARG A 65 10.09 -2.63 -9.50
N THR A 66 10.91 -2.26 -8.53
CA THR A 66 12.18 -1.56 -8.75
C THR A 66 13.27 -2.46 -9.33
N HIS A 67 13.19 -3.78 -9.14
CA HIS A 67 14.06 -4.77 -9.77
C HIS A 67 13.77 -5.04 -11.26
N LYS A 68 13.08 -4.13 -11.96
CA LYS A 68 13.07 -4.19 -13.42
C LYS A 68 14.51 -3.88 -13.87
N PRO A 69 15.27 -4.81 -14.46
CA PRO A 69 16.53 -4.43 -15.09
C PRO A 69 16.20 -3.31 -16.07
N ALA A 70 16.95 -2.21 -16.00
CA ALA A 70 16.87 -1.15 -16.98
C ALA A 70 16.89 -1.82 -18.36
N ALA A 71 15.76 -1.78 -19.06
CA ALA A 71 15.67 -2.33 -20.39
C ALA A 71 16.70 -1.55 -21.21
N ALA A 72 17.75 -2.25 -21.64
CA ALA A 72 18.69 -1.77 -22.63
C ALA A 72 17.89 -1.18 -23.80
N ARG A 73 18.08 0.11 -24.03
CA ARG A 73 17.72 0.82 -25.25
C ARG A 73 18.94 1.60 -25.67
#